data_AF-A0A1J1E2A2-F1
#
_entry.id   AF-A0A1J1E2A2-F1
#
_cell.length_a   1.000
_cell.length_b   1.000
_cell.length_c   1.000
_cell.angle_alpha   90.00
_cell.angle_beta   90.00
_cell.angle_gamma   90.00
#
_symmetry.space_group_name_H-M   'P 1'
#
loop_
_entity.id
_entity.type
_entity.pdbx_description
1 polymer ?
#
loop_
_entity_poly.entity_id
_entity_poly.type
_entity_poly.pdbx_seq_one_letter_code
_entity_poly.pdbx_strand_id
1 'polypeptide(L)'
;MKKEDLLKDEFLKQFKTGEDLMSFLKDIQRRGIEKILEGELDSHLDYSKYEQSKNTNFRNGYSTKNVRTSLGESKIKVPRDRDSSFNPMLIPKRKNMAEGLENIIISFYFKGMSNSDIEDQIQELYNFDISTSTISRITDRVTNES
;
A
#
# COMPACT_ATOMS: atom_id res chain seq x y z
N MET A 1 -13.55 -5.28 11.65
CA MET A 1 -14.24 -4.07 12.19
C MET A 1 -14.68 -3.22 11.01
N LYS A 2 -15.91 -2.69 10.98
CA LYS A 2 -16.39 -1.88 9.84
C LYS A 2 -15.83 -0.46 9.92
N LYS A 3 -15.71 0.25 8.78
CA LYS A 3 -15.27 1.65 8.78
C LYS A 3 -16.19 2.53 9.64
N GLU A 4 -17.48 2.25 9.63
CA GLU A 4 -18.46 2.93 10.48
C GLU A 4 -18.16 2.79 11.99
N ASP A 5 -17.50 1.71 12.43
CA ASP A 5 -17.15 1.51 13.83
C ASP A 5 -16.07 2.50 14.29
N LEU A 6 -15.18 2.93 13.39
CA LEU A 6 -14.16 3.95 13.66
C LEU A 6 -14.76 5.35 13.84
N LEU A 7 -15.98 5.56 13.33
CA LEU A 7 -16.68 6.84 13.36
C LEU A 7 -17.65 6.97 14.54
N LYS A 8 -17.79 5.92 15.36
CA LYS A 8 -18.63 5.95 16.55
C LYS A 8 -17.98 6.81 17.64
N ASP A 9 -18.79 7.59 18.35
CA ASP A 9 -18.33 8.42 19.47
C ASP A 9 -17.55 7.60 20.52
N GLU A 10 -17.96 6.36 20.78
CA GLU A 10 -17.27 5.44 21.68
C GLU A 10 -15.82 5.14 21.26
N PHE A 11 -15.58 5.02 19.95
CA PHE A 11 -14.22 4.86 19.42
C PHE A 11 -13.45 6.19 19.53
N LEU A 12 -14.07 7.32 19.18
CA LEU A 12 -13.40 8.62 19.22
C LEU A 12 -13.02 9.06 20.64
N LYS A 13 -13.79 8.66 21.66
CA LYS A 13 -13.51 8.94 23.09
C LYS A 13 -12.18 8.37 23.59
N GLN A 14 -11.58 7.41 22.88
CA GLN A 14 -10.28 6.87 23.27
C GLN A 14 -9.13 7.86 23.04
N PHE A 15 -9.31 8.85 22.15
CA PHE A 15 -8.32 9.90 21.87
C PHE A 15 -8.47 11.03 22.88
N LYS A 16 -7.40 11.31 23.63
CA LYS A 16 -7.41 12.33 24.70
C LYS A 16 -7.04 13.71 24.16
N THR A 17 -6.26 13.77 23.08
CA THR A 17 -5.79 15.01 22.46
C THR A 17 -5.89 14.94 20.93
N GLY A 18 -5.82 16.12 20.28
CA GLY A 18 -5.71 16.19 18.82
C GLY A 18 -4.42 15.56 18.29
N GLU A 19 -3.34 15.58 19.07
CA GLU A 19 -2.08 14.93 18.72
C GLU A 19 -2.22 13.40 18.72
N ASP A 20 -2.93 12.82 19.68
CA ASP A 20 -3.21 11.38 19.73
C ASP A 20 -3.98 10.92 18.50
N LEU A 21 -5.01 11.68 18.11
CA LEU A 21 -5.79 11.41 16.90
C LEU A 21 -4.92 11.50 15.64
N MET A 22 -4.10 12.55 15.51
CA MET A 22 -3.21 12.73 14.36
C MET A 22 -2.14 11.64 14.28
N SER A 23 -1.61 11.18 15.42
CA SER A 23 -0.67 10.07 15.50
C SER A 23 -1.32 8.77 15.00
N PHE A 24 -2.54 8.48 15.44
CA PHE A 24 -3.30 7.32 14.97
C PHE A 24 -3.56 7.35 13.45
N LEU A 25 -3.94 8.52 12.90
CA LEU A 25 -4.13 8.68 11.46
C LEU A 25 -2.83 8.46 10.67
N LYS A 26 -1.69 8.96 11.18
CA LYS A 26 -0.37 8.68 10.61
C LYS A 26 -0.05 7.18 10.63
N ASP A 27 -0.39 6.49 11.72
CA ASP A 27 -0.19 5.05 11.84
C ASP A 27 -1.05 4.24 10.85
N ILE A 28 -2.32 4.63 10.66
CA ILE A 28 -3.17 4.04 9.62
C ILE A 28 -2.54 4.25 8.24
N GLN A 29 -2.18 5.49 7.90
CA GLN A 29 -1.59 5.81 6.60
C GLN A 29 -0.30 5.01 6.36
N ARG A 30 0.59 4.96 7.36
CA ARG A 30 1.82 4.18 7.34
C ARG A 30 1.53 2.70 7.07
N ARG A 31 0.61 2.09 7.81
CA ARG A 31 0.26 0.67 7.65
C ARG A 31 -0.36 0.38 6.28
N GLY A 32 -1.18 1.30 5.76
CA GLY A 32 -1.75 1.20 4.42
C GLY A 32 -0.65 1.14 3.36
N ILE A 33 0.27 2.11 3.38
CA ILE A 33 1.43 2.16 2.48
C ILE A 33 2.25 0.86 2.56
N GLU A 34 2.57 0.39 3.76
CA GLU A 34 3.33 -0.86 3.94
C GLU A 34 2.61 -2.07 3.32
N LYS A 35 1.28 -2.14 3.46
CA LYS A 35 0.47 -3.23 2.89
C LYS A 35 0.45 -3.21 1.38
N ILE A 36 0.40 -2.03 0.77
CA ILE A 36 0.35 -1.94 -0.67
C ILE A 36 1.72 -2.30 -1.26
N LEU A 37 2.81 -1.85 -0.65
CA LEU A 37 4.16 -2.28 -1.00
C LEU A 37 4.33 -3.81 -0.85
N GLU A 38 3.67 -4.45 0.13
CA GLU A 38 3.65 -5.92 0.24
C GLU A 38 2.93 -6.57 -0.95
N GLY A 39 1.83 -5.98 -1.42
CA GLY A 39 1.08 -6.44 -2.60
C GLY A 39 1.83 -6.21 -3.90
N GLU A 40 2.52 -5.08 -4.05
CA GLU A 40 3.45 -4.85 -5.16
C GLU A 40 4.55 -5.92 -5.20
N LEU A 41 5.10 -6.29 -4.04
CA LEU A 41 6.11 -7.35 -3.97
C LEU A 41 5.52 -8.74 -4.27
N ASP A 42 4.29 -9.04 -3.82
CA ASP A 42 3.58 -10.27 -4.24
C ASP A 42 3.46 -10.32 -5.75
N SER A 43 3.13 -9.18 -6.38
CA SER A 43 3.01 -9.10 -7.82
C SER A 43 4.34 -9.26 -8.55
N HIS A 44 5.40 -8.63 -8.03
CA HIS A 44 6.75 -8.72 -8.59
C HIS A 44 7.31 -10.15 -8.55
N LEU A 45 7.03 -10.87 -7.46
CA LEU A 45 7.50 -12.25 -7.27
C LEU A 45 6.55 -13.29 -7.86
N ASP A 46 5.32 -12.91 -8.21
CA ASP A 46 4.25 -13.80 -8.66
C ASP A 46 3.84 -14.87 -7.63
N TYR A 47 4.00 -14.56 -6.33
CA TYR A 47 3.54 -15.43 -5.23
C TYR A 47 3.40 -14.67 -3.91
N SER A 48 2.52 -15.15 -3.04
CA SER A 48 2.21 -14.56 -1.74
C SER A 48 3.23 -14.94 -0.67
N LYS A 49 3.34 -14.14 0.39
CA LYS A 49 4.13 -14.52 1.58
C LYS A 49 3.71 -15.90 2.11
N TYR A 50 4.68 -16.81 2.24
CA TYR A 50 4.52 -18.22 2.66
C TYR A 50 3.91 -19.19 1.65
N GLU A 51 3.60 -18.72 0.43
CA GLU A 51 3.18 -19.59 -0.67
C GLU A 51 4.37 -20.35 -1.24
N GLN A 52 4.17 -21.63 -1.59
CA GLN A 52 5.20 -22.39 -2.30
C GLN A 52 5.32 -21.87 -3.74
N SER A 53 6.54 -21.54 -4.15
CA SER A 53 6.81 -21.04 -5.49
C SER A 53 8.04 -21.74 -6.08
N LYS A 54 8.04 -21.87 -7.41
CA LYS A 54 9.21 -22.30 -8.19
C LYS A 54 10.13 -21.13 -8.54
N ASN A 55 9.80 -19.91 -8.10
CA ASN A 55 10.61 -18.72 -8.34
C ASN A 55 11.99 -18.87 -7.67
N THR A 56 13.03 -18.42 -8.36
CA THR A 56 14.42 -18.40 -7.86
C THR A 56 14.70 -17.19 -6.97
N ASN A 57 13.85 -16.16 -7.04
CA ASN A 57 13.93 -14.98 -6.20
C ASN A 57 12.98 -15.11 -5.01
N PHE A 58 13.41 -14.58 -3.86
CA PHE A 58 12.72 -14.76 -2.58
C PHE A 58 12.58 -13.46 -1.80
N ARG A 59 11.57 -13.37 -0.94
CA ARG A 59 11.48 -12.28 0.04
C ARG A 59 12.68 -12.30 0.99
N ASN A 60 13.27 -11.13 1.24
CA ASN A 60 14.45 -10.97 2.09
C ASN A 60 14.26 -9.82 3.10
N GLY A 61 13.19 -9.92 3.88
CA GLY A 61 12.88 -8.97 4.94
C GLY A 61 12.45 -7.59 4.44
N TYR A 62 12.76 -6.56 5.23
CA TYR A 62 12.31 -5.19 5.01
C TYR A 62 13.47 -4.21 5.22
N SER A 63 13.49 -3.12 4.46
CA SER A 63 14.31 -1.94 4.74
C SER A 63 13.47 -0.80 5.31
N THR A 64 14.05 0.04 6.14
CA THR A 64 13.37 1.25 6.65
C THR A 64 13.58 2.42 5.71
N LYS A 65 12.52 3.22 5.50
CA LYS A 65 12.56 4.43 4.67
C LYS A 65 11.75 5.54 5.30
N ASN A 66 12.28 6.76 5.30
CA ASN A 66 11.51 7.95 5.68
C ASN A 66 10.83 8.50 4.43
N VAL A 67 9.51 8.67 4.51
CA VAL A 67 8.67 9.09 3.39
C VAL A 67 7.87 10.31 3.81
N ARG A 68 7.79 11.29 2.90
CA ARG A 68 6.91 12.45 3.05
C ARG A 68 5.54 12.11 2.53
N THR A 69 4.54 12.24 3.38
CA THR A 69 3.11 12.07 3.06
C THR A 69 2.36 13.38 3.33
N SER A 70 1.07 13.40 2.98
CA SER A 70 0.18 14.53 3.29
C SER A 70 0.02 14.79 4.80
N LEU A 71 0.24 13.77 5.65
CA LEU A 71 0.17 13.91 7.10
C LEU A 71 1.54 14.24 7.74
N GLY A 72 2.59 14.40 6.92
CA GLY A 72 3.95 14.72 7.35
C GLY A 72 4.94 13.59 7.06
N GLU A 73 6.07 13.59 7.75
CA GLU A 73 7.07 12.53 7.59
C GLU A 73 6.66 11.27 8.37
N SER A 74 6.80 10.12 7.71
CA SER A 74 6.58 8.80 8.33
C SER A 74 7.69 7.83 7.96
N LYS A 75 8.11 7.04 8.95
CA LYS A 75 9.05 5.94 8.76
C LYS A 75 8.27 4.67 8.45
N ILE A 76 8.47 4.13 7.27
CA ILE A 76 7.82 2.90 6.78
C ILE A 76 8.82 1.75 6.65
N LYS A 77 8.32 0.52 6.64
CA LYS A 77 9.03 -0.70 6.26
C LYS A 77 8.71 -1.07 4.82
N VAL A 78 9.71 -1.02 3.95
CA VAL A 78 9.61 -1.40 2.55
C VAL A 78 10.06 -2.86 2.41
N PRO A 79 9.23 -3.77 1.88
CA PRO A 79 9.60 -5.16 1.70
C PRO A 79 10.63 -5.30 0.58
N ARG A 80 11.45 -6.35 0.64
CA ARG A 80 12.55 -6.56 -0.30
C ARG A 80 12.58 -7.97 -0.84
N ASP A 81 13.07 -8.11 -2.06
CA ASP A 81 13.47 -9.37 -2.66
C ASP A 81 14.98 -9.63 -2.45
N ARG A 82 15.40 -10.89 -2.63
CA ARG A 82 16.77 -11.36 -2.43
C ARG A 82 17.69 -10.80 -3.51
N ASP A 83 17.21 -10.78 -4.74
CA ASP A 83 17.98 -10.33 -5.90
C ASP A 83 18.01 -8.79 -6.02
N SER A 84 17.32 -8.09 -5.12
CA SER A 84 17.22 -6.62 -5.12
C SER A 84 16.70 -6.04 -6.44
N SER A 85 15.89 -6.81 -7.16
CA SER A 85 15.27 -6.46 -8.44
C SER A 85 13.96 -5.69 -8.28
N PHE A 86 13.27 -5.82 -7.14
CA PHE A 86 11.99 -5.17 -6.87
C PHE A 86 12.15 -3.64 -6.83
N ASN A 87 11.43 -2.92 -7.69
CA ASN A 87 11.36 -1.46 -7.68
C ASN A 87 9.89 -1.03 -7.49
N PRO A 88 9.51 -0.58 -6.27
CA PRO A 88 8.12 -0.25 -5.99
C PRO A 88 7.60 0.89 -6.87
N MET A 89 6.32 0.83 -7.26
CA MET A 89 5.68 1.89 -8.04
C MET A 89 5.31 3.07 -7.14
N LEU A 90 4.73 2.81 -5.97
CA LEU A 90 4.35 3.87 -5.05
C LEU A 90 5.53 4.71 -4.57
N ILE A 91 6.58 4.04 -4.13
CA ILE A 91 7.78 4.67 -3.58
C ILE A 91 9.00 4.09 -4.29
N PRO A 92 9.33 4.60 -5.49
CA PRO A 92 10.47 4.12 -6.26
C PRO A 92 11.77 4.16 -5.45
N LYS A 93 12.71 3.30 -5.83
CA LYS A 93 14.06 3.31 -5.25
C LYS A 93 14.62 4.74 -5.32
N ARG A 94 15.26 5.17 -4.21
CA ARG A 94 15.88 6.49 -4.05
C ARG A 94 14.93 7.70 -4.03
N LYS A 95 13.61 7.53 -4.21
CA LYS A 95 12.60 8.59 -3.98
C LYS A 95 12.02 8.53 -2.57
N ASN A 96 11.79 9.66 -1.90
CA ASN A 96 11.24 9.69 -0.53
C ASN A 96 9.83 10.28 -0.46
N MET A 97 9.11 10.30 -1.58
CA MET A 97 7.76 10.82 -1.68
C MET A 97 6.88 9.73 -2.30
N ALA A 98 5.75 9.45 -1.67
CA ALA A 98 4.71 8.61 -2.27
C ALA A 98 3.94 9.48 -3.26
N GLU A 99 3.95 9.14 -4.56
CA GLU A 99 3.36 9.98 -5.62
C GLU A 99 1.81 9.93 -5.66
N GLY A 100 1.14 9.55 -4.57
CA GLY A 100 -0.32 9.55 -4.45
C GLY A 100 -1.05 8.46 -5.27
N LEU A 101 -0.33 7.72 -6.10
CA LEU A 101 -0.84 6.72 -7.04
C LEU A 101 -1.70 5.62 -6.38
N GLU A 102 -1.30 5.12 -5.22
CA GLU A 102 -2.07 4.08 -4.53
C GLU A 102 -3.39 4.58 -3.96
N ASN A 103 -3.45 5.83 -3.50
CA ASN A 103 -4.73 6.40 -3.05
C ASN A 103 -5.73 6.44 -4.22
N ILE A 104 -5.24 6.59 -5.44
CA ILE A 104 -6.05 6.59 -6.65
C ILE A 104 -6.51 5.17 -6.99
N ILE A 105 -5.61 4.17 -6.99
CA ILE A 105 -5.97 2.76 -7.22
C ILE A 105 -7.02 2.29 -6.19
N ILE A 106 -6.79 2.56 -4.91
CA ILE A 106 -7.70 2.20 -3.82
C ILE A 106 -9.02 2.97 -3.92
N SER A 107 -8.98 4.26 -4.26
CA SER A 107 -10.17 5.09 -4.47
C SER A 107 -11.02 4.57 -5.62
N PHE A 108 -10.42 4.23 -6.76
CA PHE A 108 -11.12 3.70 -7.91
C PHE A 108 -11.72 2.31 -7.63
N TYR A 109 -10.98 1.44 -6.93
CA TYR A 109 -11.51 0.15 -6.48
C TYR A 109 -12.72 0.34 -5.55
N PHE A 110 -12.64 1.20 -4.53
CA PHE A 110 -13.78 1.48 -3.64
C PHE A 110 -14.96 2.17 -4.34
N LYS A 111 -14.72 2.87 -5.45
CA LYS A 111 -15.77 3.42 -6.33
C LYS A 111 -16.40 2.38 -7.24
N GLY A 112 -15.97 1.11 -7.16
CA GLY A 112 -16.53 0.00 -7.91
C GLY A 112 -16.04 -0.07 -9.36
N MET A 113 -14.91 0.58 -9.69
CA MET A 113 -14.30 0.43 -11.01
C MET A 113 -13.69 -0.97 -11.16
N SER A 114 -13.76 -1.53 -12.37
CA SER A 114 -13.11 -2.82 -12.63
C SER A 114 -11.59 -2.68 -12.65
N ASN A 115 -10.84 -3.76 -12.41
CA ASN A 115 -9.37 -3.71 -12.46
C ASN A 115 -8.86 -3.23 -13.82
N SER A 116 -9.56 -3.55 -14.92
CA SER A 116 -9.24 -3.06 -16.27
C SER A 116 -9.44 -1.56 -16.39
N ASP A 117 -10.57 -1.02 -15.89
CA ASP A 117 -10.81 0.43 -15.92
C ASP A 117 -9.78 1.19 -15.06
N ILE A 118 -9.35 0.59 -13.94
CA ILE A 118 -8.32 1.17 -13.07
C ILE A 118 -6.97 1.19 -13.79
N GLU A 119 -6.60 0.11 -14.46
CA GLU A 119 -5.39 0.01 -15.29
C GLU A 119 -5.38 1.11 -16.37
N ASP A 120 -6.46 1.23 -17.14
CA ASP A 120 -6.59 2.23 -18.19
C ASP A 120 -6.47 3.67 -17.64
N GLN A 121 -7.14 3.97 -16.53
CA GLN A 121 -7.08 5.31 -15.90
C GLN A 121 -5.70 5.65 -15.35
N ILE A 122 -4.99 4.67 -14.77
CA ILE A 122 -3.64 4.88 -14.25
C ILE A 122 -2.66 5.13 -15.38
N GLN A 123 -2.79 4.39 -16.49
CA GLN A 123 -1.98 4.61 -17.67
C GLN A 123 -2.26 5.97 -18.31
N GLU A 124 -3.52 6.34 -18.48
CA GLU A 124 -3.93 7.59 -19.13
C GLU A 124 -3.51 8.83 -18.34
N LEU A 125 -3.73 8.83 -17.02
CA LEU A 125 -3.53 10.02 -16.18
C LEU A 125 -2.11 10.13 -15.61
N TYR A 126 -1.44 9.00 -15.40
CA TYR A 126 -0.14 8.96 -14.70
C TYR A 126 0.97 8.29 -15.50
N ASN A 127 0.69 7.74 -16.70
CA ASN A 127 1.66 7.09 -17.59
C ASN A 127 2.48 6.01 -16.86
N PHE A 128 1.78 5.21 -16.05
CA PHE A 128 2.31 4.07 -15.30
C PHE A 128 1.67 2.78 -15.81
N ASP A 129 2.48 1.88 -16.36
CA ASP A 129 2.03 0.55 -16.75
C ASP A 129 1.82 -0.32 -15.49
N ILE A 130 0.56 -0.65 -15.18
CA ILE A 130 0.19 -1.54 -14.07
C ILE A 130 -0.82 -2.57 -14.54
N SER A 131 -0.53 -3.86 -14.33
CA SER A 131 -1.46 -4.91 -14.75
C SER A 131 -2.68 -5.02 -13.82
N THR A 132 -3.84 -5.42 -14.35
CA THR A 132 -5.01 -5.87 -13.55
C THR A 132 -4.67 -6.85 -12.42
N SER A 133 -3.67 -7.73 -12.62
CA SER A 133 -3.22 -8.68 -11.60
C SER A 133 -2.51 -8.00 -10.43
N THR A 134 -1.71 -6.97 -10.72
CA THR A 134 -1.05 -6.13 -9.72
C THR A 134 -2.08 -5.33 -8.94
N ILE A 135 -3.08 -4.75 -9.64
CA ILE A 135 -4.19 -4.05 -9.01
C ILE A 135 -4.92 -4.97 -8.03
N SER A 136 -5.28 -6.20 -8.45
CA SER A 136 -5.94 -7.19 -7.58
C SER A 136 -5.12 -7.49 -6.33
N ARG A 137 -3.81 -7.75 -6.48
CA ARG A 137 -2.92 -8.08 -5.35
C ARG A 137 -2.78 -6.92 -4.38
N ILE A 138 -2.68 -5.69 -4.90
CA ILE A 138 -2.66 -4.46 -4.11
C ILE A 138 -3.96 -4.32 -3.32
N THR A 139 -5.12 -4.44 -3.99
CA THR A 139 -6.42 -4.27 -3.34
C THR A 139 -6.67 -5.38 -2.32
N ASP A 140 -6.34 -6.63 -2.64
CA ASP A 140 -6.47 -7.77 -1.73
C ASP A 140 -5.64 -7.57 -0.46
N ARG A 141 -4.42 -7.06 -0.57
CA ARG A 141 -3.58 -6.77 0.62
C ARG A 141 -4.11 -5.65 1.49
N VAL A 142 -4.86 -4.71 0.92
CA VAL A 142 -5.48 -3.59 1.65
C VAL A 142 -6.82 -3.98 2.26
N THR A 143 -7.60 -4.82 1.57
CA THR A 143 -8.97 -5.18 1.98
C THR A 143 -9.06 -6.48 2.78
N ASN A 144 -8.16 -7.44 2.56
CA ASN A 144 -8.16 -8.72 3.25
C ASN A 144 -7.15 -8.74 4.39
N GLU A 145 -7.64 -8.90 5.62
CA GLU A 145 -6.84 -9.17 6.81
C GLU A 145 -6.14 -10.53 6.69
N SER A 146 -4.83 -10.57 6.95
CA SER A 146 -4.12 -11.80 7.35
C SER A 146 -3.80 -11.70 8.83
#